data_AF-A0A0B1RSZ7-F1
#
_entry.id   AF-A0A0B1RSZ7-F1
#
_cell.length_a   1.000
_cell.length_b   1.000
_cell.length_c   1.000
_cell.angle_alpha   90.00
_cell.angle_beta   90.00
_cell.angle_gamma   90.00
#
_symmetry.space_group_name_H-M   'P 1'
#
loop_
_entity.id
_entity.type
_entity.pdbx_description
1 polymer ?
#
loop_
_entity_poly.entity_id
_entity_poly.type
_entity_poly.pdbx_seq_one_letter_code
_entity_poly.pdbx_strand_id
1 'polypeptide(L)'
;MLVDEVSQFDVELTELCTYPMVSKKLRDLVKPEEKGHSHAHEHMCAAALSAGTGYPELDELMRDPRPLRFIFHLLSVTQPEEYEAESWQLTPEQKIQSVETLRLEGNQLFSQVCLLIS
;
A
#
# COMPACT_ATOMS: atom_id res chain seq x y z
N MET A 1 0.95 19.41 -5.36
CA MET A 1 1.01 18.65 -6.61
C MET A 1 -0.38 18.67 -7.21
N LEU A 2 -0.49 19.04 -8.48
CA LEU A 2 -1.71 18.94 -9.27
C LEU A 2 -1.81 17.55 -9.90
N VAL A 3 -3.02 17.13 -10.26
CA VAL A 3 -3.22 15.88 -11.01
C VAL A 3 -2.45 15.95 -12.33
N ASP A 4 -1.80 14.84 -12.69
CA ASP A 4 -0.85 14.66 -13.78
C ASP A 4 0.46 15.46 -13.66
N GLU A 5 0.71 16.11 -12.52
CA GLU A 5 1.99 16.77 -12.27
C GLU A 5 3.10 15.74 -11.95
N VAL A 6 4.27 15.93 -12.58
CA VAL A 6 5.52 15.25 -12.21
C VAL A 6 6.40 16.22 -11.45
N SER A 7 6.59 15.97 -10.15
CA SER A 7 7.37 16.83 -9.25
C SER A 7 8.59 16.10 -8.71
N GLN A 8 9.67 16.85 -8.46
CA GLN A 8 10.93 16.34 -7.92
C GLN A 8 11.24 16.99 -6.56
N PHE A 9 11.61 16.18 -5.57
CA PHE A 9 11.95 16.61 -4.22
C PHE A 9 13.34 16.09 -3.86
N ASP A 10 14.26 17.02 -3.60
CA ASP A 10 15.58 16.73 -3.05
C ASP A 10 15.50 16.80 -1.53
N VAL A 11 15.75 15.68 -0.86
CA VAL A 11 15.53 15.50 0.58
C VAL A 11 16.87 15.26 1.28
N GLU A 12 17.12 16.07 2.30
CA GLU A 12 18.29 16.00 3.15
C GLU A 12 18.28 14.78 4.08
N LEU A 13 19.47 14.37 4.52
CA LEU A 13 19.66 13.18 5.36
C LEU A 13 18.82 13.16 6.64
N THR A 14 18.58 14.33 7.24
CA THR A 14 17.86 14.45 8.52
C THR A 14 16.42 13.94 8.44
N GLU A 15 15.82 13.99 7.26
CA GLU A 15 14.45 13.54 7.00
C GLU A 15 14.37 12.09 6.50
N LEU A 16 15.52 11.45 6.24
CA LEU A 16 15.61 10.13 5.60
C LEU A 16 15.87 8.97 6.54
N CYS A 17 16.01 9.23 7.84
CA CYS A 17 16.30 8.21 8.86
C CYS A 17 15.30 7.04 8.84
N THR A 18 14.04 7.30 8.48
CA THR A 18 12.96 6.30 8.44
C THR A 18 12.77 5.66 7.06
N TYR A 19 13.35 6.23 6.01
CA TYR A 19 13.09 5.82 4.62
C TYR A 19 13.43 4.35 4.34
N PRO A 20 14.57 3.78 4.79
CA PRO A 20 14.86 2.37 4.55
C PRO A 20 13.76 1.43 5.05
N MET A 21 13.15 1.73 6.20
CA MET A 21 12.09 0.90 6.78
C MET A 21 10.77 1.05 6.02
N VAL A 22 10.44 2.27 5.59
CA VAL A 22 9.27 2.52 4.73
C VAL A 22 9.43 1.80 3.40
N SER A 23 10.59 1.88 2.77
CA SER A 23 10.90 1.20 1.50
C SER A 23 10.80 -0.32 1.65
N LYS A 24 11.32 -0.90 2.74
CA LYS A 24 11.17 -2.33 3.06
C LYS A 24 9.68 -2.73 3.06
N LYS A 25 8.85 -2.02 3.84
CA LYS A 25 7.41 -2.30 3.95
C LYS A 25 6.71 -2.23 2.59
N LEU A 26 6.98 -1.19 1.80
CA LEU A 26 6.40 -1.05 0.46
C LEU A 26 6.78 -2.23 -0.46
N ARG A 27 8.03 -2.69 -0.40
CA ARG A 27 8.48 -3.86 -1.18
C ARG A 27 7.82 -5.15 -0.71
N ASP A 28 7.70 -5.33 0.60
CA ASP A 28 7.08 -6.53 1.19
C ASP A 28 5.57 -6.60 0.88
N LEU A 29 4.86 -5.47 0.79
CA LEU A 29 3.44 -5.43 0.39
C LEU A 29 3.19 -5.93 -1.05
N VAL A 30 4.17 -5.79 -1.94
CA VAL A 30 4.04 -6.21 -3.35
C VAL A 30 4.43 -7.68 -3.53
N LYS A 31 5.10 -8.31 -2.55
CA LYS A 31 5.42 -9.73 -2.63
C LYS A 31 4.12 -10.54 -2.64
N PRO A 32 3.92 -11.43 -3.62
CA PRO A 32 2.77 -12.33 -3.59
C PRO A 32 2.83 -13.15 -2.31
N GLU A 33 1.71 -13.25 -1.59
CA GLU A 33 1.65 -14.11 -0.41
C GLU A 33 2.01 -15.53 -0.83
N GLU A 34 3.20 -16.01 -0.42
CA GLU A 34 3.47 -17.43 -0.45
C GLU A 34 2.43 -18.08 0.46
N LYS A 35 1.54 -18.86 -0.17
CA LYS A 35 0.46 -19.62 0.45
C LYS A 35 1.00 -20.46 1.60
N GLY A 36 1.07 -19.90 2.81
CA GLY A 36 1.62 -20.62 3.96
C GLY A 36 1.98 -19.76 5.16
N HIS A 37 2.15 -18.45 5.03
CA HIS A 37 2.53 -17.62 6.17
C HIS A 37 1.37 -16.78 6.64
N SER A 38 0.89 -17.14 7.84
CA SER A 38 0.11 -16.28 8.74
C SER A 38 0.52 -14.83 8.57
N HIS A 39 -0.45 -13.90 8.59
CA HIS A 39 -0.24 -12.47 8.80
C HIS A 39 0.45 -12.21 10.16
N ALA A 40 1.66 -12.71 10.30
CA ALA A 40 2.56 -12.40 11.39
C ALA A 40 2.97 -10.98 11.07
N HIS A 41 2.28 -10.06 11.72
CA HIS A 41 2.68 -8.67 11.85
C HIS A 41 4.10 -8.72 12.44
N GLU A 42 5.12 -8.81 11.58
CA GLU A 42 6.49 -9.02 12.00
C GLU A 42 6.93 -7.72 12.66
N HIS A 43 6.74 -7.67 13.98
CA HIS A 43 7.02 -6.51 14.77
C HIS A 43 8.53 -6.30 14.76
N MET A 44 8.98 -5.32 13.98
CA MET A 44 10.39 -5.00 13.87
C MET A 44 10.85 -4.27 15.14
N CYS A 45 11.22 -5.04 16.17
CA CYS A 45 11.91 -4.55 17.36
C CYS A 45 13.29 -3.98 16.97
N ALA A 46 13.86 -3.11 17.81
CA ALA A 46 15.22 -2.57 17.61
C ALA A 46 16.29 -3.67 17.38
N ALA A 47 16.13 -4.85 17.99
CA ALA A 47 17.00 -6.00 17.80
C ALA A 47 16.98 -6.55 16.35
N ALA A 48 15.83 -6.47 15.66
CA ALA A 48 15.66 -6.97 14.29
C ALA A 48 16.41 -6.11 13.25
N LEU A 49 16.75 -4.84 13.57
CA LEU A 49 17.59 -4.03 12.69
C LEU A 49 19.01 -4.61 12.52
N SER A 50 19.48 -5.43 13.49
CA SER A 50 20.79 -6.08 13.40
C SER A 50 20.85 -7.15 12.31
N ALA A 51 19.71 -7.69 11.89
CA ALA A 51 19.61 -8.70 10.84
C ALA A 51 19.60 -8.10 9.41
N GLY A 52 19.54 -6.77 9.29
CA GLY A 52 19.36 -6.09 8.01
C GLY A 52 17.91 -6.08 7.54
N THR A 53 17.66 -5.36 6.47
CA THR A 53 16.34 -5.19 5.85
C THR A 53 15.93 -6.37 4.96
N GLY A 54 16.90 -7.22 4.59
CA GLY A 54 16.73 -8.25 3.56
C GLY A 54 16.87 -7.73 2.13
N TYR A 55 17.17 -6.43 1.97
CA TYR A 55 17.40 -5.76 0.69
C TYR A 55 18.79 -5.12 0.72
N PRO A 56 19.78 -5.65 -0.03
CA PRO A 56 21.16 -5.16 0.01
C PRO A 56 21.28 -3.65 -0.23
N GLU A 57 20.46 -3.09 -1.12
CA GLU A 57 20.42 -1.67 -1.44
C GLU A 57 19.93 -0.79 -0.29
N LEU A 58 19.02 -1.30 0.56
CA LEU A 58 18.54 -0.58 1.74
C LEU A 58 19.54 -0.71 2.88
N ASP A 59 20.22 -1.86 3.00
CA ASP A 59 21.29 -2.07 3.98
C ASP A 59 22.52 -1.20 3.67
N GLU A 60 22.84 -1.03 2.40
CA GLU A 60 23.87 -0.09 1.95
C GLU A 60 23.47 1.35 2.28
N LEU A 61 22.24 1.75 1.99
CA LEU A 61 21.72 3.08 2.32
C LEU A 61 21.71 3.36 3.83
N MET A 62 21.48 2.34 4.66
CA MET A 62 21.59 2.46 6.12
C MET A 62 23.04 2.60 6.59
N ARG A 63 23.99 1.93 5.92
CA ARG A 63 25.42 1.98 6.25
C ARG A 63 26.07 3.29 5.82
N ASP A 64 25.71 3.78 4.64
CA ASP A 64 26.18 5.05 4.07
C ASP A 64 24.96 5.93 3.72
N PRO A 65 24.40 6.63 4.72
CA PRO A 65 23.30 7.55 4.50
C PRO A 65 23.69 8.63 3.50
N ARG A 66 22.81 8.91 2.54
CA ARG A 66 22.98 9.96 1.53
C ARG A 66 21.67 10.68 1.26
N PRO A 67 21.70 11.97 0.85
CA PRO A 67 20.50 12.67 0.40
C PRO A 67 19.85 11.93 -0.77
N LEU A 68 18.52 11.99 -0.86
CA LEU A 68 17.75 11.28 -1.87
C LEU A 68 16.86 12.23 -2.66
N ARG A 69 16.66 11.88 -3.92
CA ARG A 69 15.74 12.57 -4.83
C ARG A 69 14.51 11.69 -5.05
N PHE A 70 13.34 12.19 -4.68
CA PHE A 70 12.06 11.55 -4.97
C PHE A 70 11.39 12.23 -6.15
N ILE A 71 10.93 11.43 -7.09
CA ILE A 71 10.13 11.90 -8.23
C ILE A 71 8.75 11.28 -8.08
N PHE A 72 7.74 12.13 -7.96
CA PHE A 72 6.35 11.70 -7.84
C PHE A 72 5.58 12.13 -9.09
N HIS A 73 4.78 11.22 -9.63
CA HIS A 73 3.78 11.49 -10.66
C HIS A 73 2.40 11.32 -10.03
N LEU A 74 1.65 12.40 -9.85
CA LEU A 74 0.35 12.35 -9.20
C LEU A 74 -0.74 11.99 -10.21
N LEU A 75 -1.18 10.72 -10.22
CA LEU A 75 -2.15 10.24 -11.22
C LEU A 75 -3.60 10.62 -10.92
N SER A 76 -3.99 10.64 -9.65
CA SER A 76 -5.36 10.95 -9.24
C SER A 76 -5.39 11.44 -7.80
N VAL A 77 -6.48 12.12 -7.45
CA VAL A 77 -6.80 12.54 -6.08
C VAL A 77 -8.26 12.17 -5.84
N THR A 78 -8.52 11.39 -4.80
CA THR A 78 -9.86 10.94 -4.41
C THR A 78 -10.26 11.67 -3.13
N GLN A 79 -11.48 12.22 -3.07
CA GLN A 79 -11.97 12.83 -1.83
C GLN A 79 -12.27 11.74 -0.78
N PRO A 80 -12.17 12.03 0.53
CA PRO A 80 -12.50 11.05 1.56
C PRO A 80 -13.89 10.42 1.41
N GLU A 81 -14.85 11.18 0.88
CA GLU A 81 -16.23 10.74 0.62
C GLU A 81 -16.34 9.79 -0.58
N GLU A 82 -15.38 9.86 -1.51
CA GLU A 82 -15.29 9.01 -2.70
C GLU A 82 -14.38 7.78 -2.47
N TYR A 83 -13.72 7.70 -1.31
CA TYR A 83 -12.80 6.63 -1.01
C TYR A 83 -13.54 5.36 -0.59
N GLU A 84 -13.45 4.32 -1.42
CA GLU A 84 -13.92 2.98 -1.08
C GLU A 84 -12.74 2.13 -0.59
N ALA A 85 -12.82 1.68 0.67
CA ALA A 85 -11.80 0.82 1.25
C ALA A 85 -11.77 -0.55 0.56
N GLU A 86 -10.60 -0.95 0.08
CA GLU A 86 -10.43 -2.28 -0.52
C GLU A 86 -10.62 -3.39 0.53
N SER A 87 -10.98 -4.60 0.10
CA SER A 87 -11.30 -5.70 1.01
C SER A 87 -10.17 -6.06 2.00
N TRP A 88 -8.91 -5.78 1.68
CA TRP A 88 -7.76 -6.04 2.56
C TRP A 88 -7.60 -4.99 3.67
N GLN A 89 -8.26 -3.84 3.53
CA GLN A 89 -8.25 -2.74 4.50
C GLN A 89 -9.39 -2.86 5.52
N LEU A 90 -10.41 -3.64 5.22
CA LEU A 90 -11.58 -3.84 6.08
C LEU A 90 -11.25 -4.77 7.25
N THR A 91 -11.78 -4.45 8.44
CA THR A 91 -11.78 -5.41 9.57
C THR A 91 -12.68 -6.61 9.26
N PRO A 92 -12.52 -7.75 9.96
CA PRO A 92 -13.40 -8.91 9.77
C PRO A 92 -14.89 -8.56 9.89
N GLU A 93 -15.27 -7.70 10.84
CA GLU A 93 -16.64 -7.27 11.07
C GLU A 93 -17.16 -6.40 9.91
N GLN A 94 -16.36 -5.43 9.47
CA GLN A 94 -16.69 -4.59 8.31
C GLN A 94 -16.82 -5.41 7.03
N LYS A 95 -15.93 -6.40 6.86
CA LYS A 95 -15.96 -7.31 5.73
C LYS A 95 -17.26 -8.14 5.71
N ILE A 96 -17.69 -8.67 6.85
CA ILE A 96 -18.98 -9.39 6.97
C ILE A 96 -20.15 -8.47 6.64
N GLN A 97 -20.16 -7.23 7.15
CA GLN A 97 -21.22 -6.27 6.86
C GLN A 97 -21.29 -5.91 5.36
N SER A 98 -20.15 -5.84 4.67
CA SER A 98 -20.11 -5.53 3.24
C SER A 98 -20.73 -6.62 2.35
N VAL A 99 -20.83 -7.88 2.82
CA VAL A 99 -21.32 -9.01 2.02
C VAL A 99 -22.76 -8.80 1.55
N GLU A 100 -23.64 -8.30 2.41
CA GLU A 100 -25.05 -8.12 2.05
C GLU A 100 -25.22 -7.03 0.98
N THR A 101 -24.52 -5.90 1.15
CA THR A 101 -24.50 -4.80 0.18
C THR A 101 -24.00 -5.27 -1.19
N LEU A 102 -22.84 -5.93 -1.23
CA LEU A 102 -22.26 -6.45 -2.46
C LEU A 102 -23.16 -7.48 -3.17
N ARG A 103 -23.87 -8.32 -2.40
CA ARG A 103 -24.85 -9.26 -2.97
C ARG A 103 -26.02 -8.53 -3.63
N LEU A 104 -26.55 -7.50 -2.98
CA LEU A 104 -27.68 -6.72 -3.51
C LEU A 104 -27.27 -5.95 -4.79
N GLU A 105 -26.11 -5.30 -4.78
CA GLU A 105 -25.53 -4.62 -5.94
C GLU A 105 -25.29 -5.58 -7.11
N GLY A 106 -24.70 -6.75 -6.83
CA GLY A 106 -24.51 -7.80 -7.83
C GLY A 106 -25.81 -8.26 -8.48
N ASN A 107 -26.87 -8.44 -7.69
CA ASN A 107 -28.19 -8.82 -8.20
C ASN A 107 -28.83 -7.71 -9.06
N GLN A 108 -28.65 -6.44 -8.67
CA GLN A 108 -29.14 -5.30 -9.45
C GLN A 108 -28.42 -5.21 -10.80
N LEU A 109 -27.09 -5.32 -10.81
CA LEU A 109 -26.29 -5.31 -12.04
C LEU A 109 -26.68 -6.48 -12.95
N PHE A 110 -26.86 -7.69 -12.40
CA PHE A 110 -27.32 -8.84 -13.16
C PHE A 110 -28.69 -8.60 -13.82
N SER A 111 -29.63 -8.00 -13.09
CA SER A 111 -30.97 -7.69 -13.60
C SER A 111 -30.91 -6.67 -14.74
N GLN A 112 -30.08 -5.63 -14.60
CA GLN A 112 -29.87 -4.60 -15.65
C GLN A 112 -29.25 -5.21 -16.92
N VAL A 113 -28.26 -6.09 -16.76
CA VAL A 113 -27.61 -6.77 -17.90
C VAL A 113 -28.60 -7.69 -18.61
N CYS A 114 -29.40 -8.47 -17.89
CA CYS A 114 -30.43 -9.31 -18.51
C CYS A 114 -31.48 -8.48 -19.30
N LEU A 115 -31.85 -7.30 -18.81
CA LEU A 115 -32.79 -6.41 -19.49
C LEU A 115 -32.24 -5.79 -20.78
N LEU A 116 -30.92 -5.62 -20.91
CA LEU A 116 -30.27 -5.08 -22.11
C LEU A 116 -30.07 -6.12 -23.22
N ILE A 117 -30.20 -7.41 -22.91
CA ILE A 117 -29.99 -8.53 -23.84
C ILE A 117 -31.34 -9.13 -24.31
N SER A 118 -32.46 -8.66 -23.75
CA SER A 118 -33.83 -9.09 -24.07
C SER A 118 -34.51 -8.13 -25.04
#